data_AF-A0A832H890-F1
#
_entry.id   AF-A0A832H890-F1
#
_cell.length_a   1.000
_cell.length_b   1.000
_cell.length_c   1.000
_cell.angle_alpha   90.00
_cell.angle_beta   90.00
_cell.angle_gamma   90.00
#
_symmetry.space_group_name_H-M   'P 1'
#
loop_
_entity.id
_entity.type
_entity.pdbx_description
1 polymer ?
#
loop_
_entity_poly.entity_id
_entity_poly.type
_entity_poly.pdbx_seq_one_letter_code
_entity_poly.pdbx_strand_id
1 'polypeptide(L)'
;MKPLFLSAAVLFALLPPGSAQPDATVPAPPRLQTGLAAFTLRPGEHERGFPLRLTLTIANRAAAEALETNADSLRARQLLRQSGRLESMSPEDIRAFHERHPALEVPVLSWGSAGTPLADAVEFTLTGPGARPLSSSVRPLASTRSLQGPILLDGVQLAVLEFGLDAAELETWPEGEITLQAALRGIPGSASYLRLRMRRDRPWFWQTQAHIRRIYLTGTYERADHQWTALRATADAILKKDKASPFGWELLGDALAATGSPDQARLAYARAARGSLLLQRKDGDPSPEMPVYHLKRMEELQPGLPSPPPAP
;
A
#
# COMPACT_ATOMS: atom_id res chain seq x y z
N MET A 1 -34.59 39.54 -4.02
CA MET A 1 -35.30 39.56 -2.73
C MET A 1 -36.38 38.50 -2.77
N LYS A 2 -36.22 37.42 -2.00
CA LYS A 2 -37.21 36.35 -1.84
C LYS A 2 -37.68 36.37 -0.38
N PRO A 3 -38.99 36.31 -0.16
CA PRO A 3 -39.49 35.39 0.85
C PRO A 3 -40.68 34.58 0.33
N LEU A 4 -40.81 33.35 0.80
CA LEU A 4 -42.08 32.78 1.27
C LEU A 4 -41.82 31.41 1.89
N PHE A 5 -42.15 31.34 3.16
CA PHE A 5 -42.28 30.14 3.97
C PHE A 5 -43.51 29.34 3.54
N LEU A 6 -43.41 28.02 3.62
CA LEU A 6 -44.56 27.16 3.85
C LEU A 6 -44.11 25.97 4.72
N SER A 7 -44.58 26.00 5.97
CA SER A 7 -44.58 24.87 6.89
C SER A 7 -45.64 23.85 6.47
N ALA A 8 -45.32 22.56 6.61
CA ALA A 8 -46.30 21.52 6.89
C ALA A 8 -45.63 20.42 7.71
N ALA A 9 -46.38 19.92 8.69
CA ALA A 9 -45.95 19.20 9.86
C ALA A 9 -45.73 17.69 9.61
N VAL A 10 -44.79 17.15 10.41
CA VAL A 10 -44.84 15.90 11.19
C VAL A 10 -45.76 14.78 10.68
N LEU A 11 -45.15 13.66 10.31
CA LEU A 11 -45.69 12.34 10.60
C LEU A 11 -44.60 11.48 11.26
N PHE A 12 -44.77 11.27 12.57
CA PHE A 12 -44.07 10.24 13.34
C PHE A 12 -44.51 8.87 12.81
N ALA A 13 -43.60 8.16 12.13
CA ALA A 13 -43.76 6.73 11.91
C ALA A 13 -43.04 6.00 13.04
N LEU A 14 -43.83 5.56 14.01
CA LEU A 14 -43.48 4.54 15.00
C LEU A 14 -43.06 3.26 14.28
N LEU A 15 -41.75 2.99 14.23
CA LEU A 15 -41.25 1.64 14.01
C LEU A 15 -41.21 0.92 15.36
N PRO A 16 -41.74 -0.31 15.47
CA PRO A 16 -41.64 -1.08 16.69
C PRO A 16 -40.16 -1.35 17.02
N PRO A 17 -39.78 -1.40 18.31
CA PRO A 17 -38.47 -1.90 18.73
C PRO A 17 -38.45 -3.42 18.55
N GLY A 18 -38.28 -3.85 17.30
CA GLY A 18 -37.89 -5.21 16.97
C GLY A 18 -36.40 -5.35 17.21
N SER A 19 -36.04 -5.83 18.39
CA SER A 19 -34.73 -6.32 18.76
C SER A 19 -34.27 -7.41 17.78
N ALA A 20 -33.60 -7.02 16.71
CA ALA A 20 -32.59 -7.87 16.11
C ALA A 20 -31.33 -7.68 16.97
N GLN A 21 -31.19 -8.52 18.00
CA GLN A 21 -29.87 -8.77 18.55
C GLN A 21 -28.99 -9.21 17.36
N PRO A 22 -27.85 -8.56 17.09
CA PRO A 22 -26.86 -9.20 16.23
C PRO A 22 -26.52 -10.52 16.91
N ASP A 23 -26.88 -11.63 16.26
CA ASP A 23 -26.48 -12.97 16.66
C ASP A 23 -25.00 -12.91 17.03
N ALA A 24 -24.68 -13.51 18.17
CA ALA A 24 -23.34 -13.62 18.71
C ALA A 24 -22.34 -13.82 17.57
N THR A 25 -21.42 -12.87 17.43
CA THR A 25 -20.41 -12.75 16.39
C THR A 25 -19.63 -14.06 16.26
N VAL A 26 -20.11 -14.96 15.40
CA VAL A 26 -19.30 -16.08 14.92
C VAL A 26 -18.16 -15.43 14.15
N PRO A 27 -16.90 -15.54 14.60
CA PRO A 27 -15.79 -14.93 13.90
C PRO A 27 -15.78 -15.48 12.48
N ALA A 28 -15.78 -14.58 11.49
CA ALA A 28 -15.66 -14.98 10.10
C ALA A 28 -14.42 -15.88 9.98
N PRO A 29 -14.50 -17.02 9.27
CA PRO A 29 -13.35 -17.89 9.12
C PRO A 29 -12.19 -17.07 8.55
N PRO A 30 -10.96 -17.30 9.02
CA PRO A 30 -9.82 -16.49 8.62
C PRO A 30 -9.64 -16.59 7.10
N ARG A 31 -9.65 -15.44 6.43
CA ARG A 31 -9.54 -15.33 4.98
C ARG A 31 -8.46 -14.33 4.64
N LEU A 32 -7.52 -14.76 3.81
CA LEU A 32 -6.54 -13.85 3.23
C LEU A 32 -7.26 -12.89 2.29
N GLN A 33 -7.14 -11.60 2.59
CA GLN A 33 -7.54 -10.55 1.67
C GLN A 33 -6.32 -10.10 0.87
N THR A 34 -6.51 -9.94 -0.43
CA THR A 34 -5.52 -9.33 -1.31
C THR A 34 -5.95 -7.93 -1.70
N GLY A 35 -4.99 -7.02 -1.80
CA GLY A 35 -5.13 -5.69 -2.38
C GLY A 35 -4.10 -5.53 -3.48
N LEU A 36 -4.50 -4.97 -4.61
CA LEU A 36 -3.64 -4.80 -5.78
C LEU A 36 -3.61 -3.32 -6.16
N ALA A 37 -2.40 -2.77 -6.23
CA ALA A 37 -2.17 -1.37 -6.58
C ALA A 37 -1.12 -1.28 -7.68
N ALA A 38 -1.19 -0.19 -8.44
CA ALA A 38 -0.22 0.16 -9.47
C ALA A 38 0.40 1.54 -9.18
N PHE A 39 1.68 1.66 -9.47
CA PHE A 39 2.42 2.92 -9.38
C PHE A 39 2.32 3.65 -10.71
N THR A 40 1.33 4.55 -10.79
CA THR A 40 0.98 5.29 -12.01
C THR A 40 1.08 6.79 -11.80
N LEU A 41 1.26 7.55 -12.88
CA LEU A 41 1.23 9.02 -12.83
C LEU A 41 -0.14 9.57 -12.39
N ARG A 42 -1.21 8.87 -12.75
CA ARG A 42 -2.57 9.17 -12.32
C ARG A 42 -3.28 7.88 -11.92
N PRO A 43 -4.04 7.87 -10.81
CA PRO A 43 -4.81 6.69 -10.42
C PRO A 43 -5.65 6.15 -11.58
N GLY A 44 -5.47 4.88 -11.91
CA GLY A 44 -6.25 4.19 -12.94
C GLY A 44 -5.81 4.45 -14.39
N GLU A 45 -4.74 5.20 -14.65
CA GLU A 45 -4.21 5.42 -16.00
C GLU A 45 -2.75 5.01 -16.12
N HIS A 46 -2.39 4.37 -17.23
CA HIS A 46 -0.99 3.99 -17.49
C HIS A 46 -0.57 4.33 -18.92
N GLU A 47 0.66 4.82 -19.07
CA GLU A 47 1.23 5.15 -20.38
C GLU A 47 1.86 3.90 -21.01
N ARG A 48 1.61 3.70 -22.31
CA ARG A 48 2.30 2.68 -23.11
C ARG A 48 3.81 2.95 -23.15
N GLY A 49 4.58 1.87 -23.27
CA GLY A 49 6.04 1.97 -23.37
C GLY A 49 6.71 2.45 -22.08
N PHE A 50 6.01 2.38 -20.96
CA PHE A 50 6.50 2.75 -19.65
C PHE A 50 6.38 1.55 -18.70
N PRO A 51 7.43 1.17 -17.94
CA PRO A 51 7.35 0.02 -17.06
C PRO A 51 6.28 0.24 -15.98
N LEU A 52 5.61 -0.84 -15.59
CA LEU A 52 4.55 -0.79 -14.58
C LEU A 52 5.00 -1.58 -13.34
N ARG A 53 5.12 -0.89 -12.21
CA ARG A 53 5.28 -1.52 -10.89
C ARG A 53 3.90 -1.76 -10.28
N LEU A 54 3.70 -2.98 -9.81
CA LEU A 54 2.52 -3.44 -9.09
C LEU A 54 2.91 -3.81 -7.67
N THR A 55 2.01 -3.54 -6.74
CA THR A 55 2.10 -4.03 -5.37
C THR A 55 0.87 -4.87 -5.06
N LEU A 56 1.11 -6.10 -4.63
CA LEU A 56 0.13 -7.00 -4.07
C LEU A 56 0.32 -7.03 -2.55
N THR A 57 -0.66 -6.55 -1.81
CA THR A 57 -0.72 -6.65 -0.36
C THR A 57 -1.59 -7.83 0.03
N ILE A 58 -1.10 -8.66 0.94
CA ILE A 58 -1.81 -9.83 1.46
C ILE A 58 -1.90 -9.68 2.97
N ALA A 59 -3.12 -9.70 3.49
CA ALA A 59 -3.39 -9.48 4.90
C ALA A 59 -4.46 -10.43 5.43
N ASN A 60 -4.44 -10.66 6.74
CA ASN A 60 -5.49 -11.36 7.44
C ASN A 60 -6.46 -10.35 8.05
N ARG A 61 -7.50 -10.01 7.27
CA ARG A 61 -8.48 -9.00 7.68
C ARG A 61 -9.25 -9.40 8.94
N ALA A 62 -9.60 -10.67 9.08
CA ALA A 62 -10.32 -11.16 10.25
C ALA A 62 -9.51 -10.94 11.54
N ALA A 63 -8.19 -11.13 11.49
CA ALA A 63 -7.31 -10.85 12.62
C ALA A 63 -7.19 -9.36 12.92
N ALA A 64 -7.08 -8.52 11.88
CA ALA A 64 -7.06 -7.06 12.06
C ALA A 64 -8.36 -6.55 12.71
N GLU A 65 -9.53 -7.03 12.25
CA GLU A 65 -10.84 -6.68 12.80
C GLU A 65 -11.00 -7.15 14.26
N ALA A 66 -10.49 -8.35 14.59
CA ALA A 66 -10.47 -8.85 15.96
C ALA A 66 -9.59 -8.00 16.88
N LEU A 67 -8.40 -7.59 16.41
CA LEU A 67 -7.50 -6.69 17.14
C LEU A 67 -8.12 -5.32 17.39
N GLU A 68 -8.76 -4.73 16.38
CA GLU A 68 -9.46 -3.45 16.49
C GLU A 68 -10.60 -3.54 17.52
N THR A 69 -11.44 -4.58 17.40
CA THR A 69 -12.55 -4.82 18.33
C THR A 69 -12.06 -5.02 19.77
N ASN A 70 -10.95 -5.74 19.95
CA ASN A 70 -10.32 -5.95 21.25
C ASN A 70 -9.77 -4.65 21.83
N ALA A 71 -9.13 -3.80 21.02
CA ALA A 71 -8.63 -2.50 21.44
C ALA A 71 -9.76 -1.56 21.87
N ASP A 72 -10.86 -1.52 21.12
CA ASP A 72 -12.04 -0.72 21.47
C ASP A 72 -12.74 -1.25 22.71
N SER A 73 -12.86 -2.57 22.86
CA SER A 73 -13.40 -3.20 24.06
C SER A 73 -12.53 -2.94 25.30
N LEU A 74 -11.21 -2.93 25.15
CA LEU A 74 -10.28 -2.55 26.21
C LEU A 74 -10.47 -1.07 26.60
N ARG A 75 -10.55 -0.18 25.62
CA ARG A 75 -10.77 1.26 25.86
C ARG A 75 -12.10 1.52 26.56
N ALA A 76 -13.17 0.85 26.14
CA ALA A 76 -14.48 0.93 26.78
C ALA A 76 -14.42 0.46 28.25
N ARG A 77 -13.73 -0.65 28.53
CA ARG A 77 -13.51 -1.16 29.90
C ARG A 77 -12.71 -0.18 30.75
N GLN A 78 -11.67 0.45 30.19
CA GLN A 78 -10.86 1.45 30.88
C GLN A 78 -11.69 2.70 31.22
N LEU A 79 -12.47 3.22 30.29
CA LEU A 79 -13.37 4.35 30.52
C LEU A 79 -14.41 4.04 31.59
N LEU A 80 -14.99 2.83 31.56
CA LEU A 80 -15.96 2.42 32.58
C LEU A 80 -15.33 2.39 33.98
N ARG A 81 -14.13 1.83 34.12
CA ARG A 81 -13.37 1.84 35.38
C ARG A 81 -13.05 3.26 35.85
N GLN A 82 -12.54 4.11 34.97
CA GLN A 82 -12.19 5.50 35.29
C GLN A 82 -13.40 6.34 35.71
N SER A 83 -14.58 6.03 35.17
CA SER A 83 -15.81 6.76 35.50
C SER A 83 -16.39 6.45 36.89
N GLY A 84 -15.89 5.42 37.58
CA GLY A 84 -16.44 4.95 38.87
C GLY A 84 -17.83 4.30 38.78
N ARG A 85 -18.47 4.30 37.60
CA ARG A 85 -19.83 3.77 37.41
C ARG A 85 -19.95 2.27 37.64
N LEU A 86 -18.83 1.54 37.60
CA LEU A 86 -18.77 0.10 37.85
C LEU A 86 -19.30 -0.28 39.24
N GLU A 87 -19.11 0.58 40.23
CA GLU A 87 -19.52 0.37 41.63
C GLU A 87 -21.04 0.54 41.84
N SER A 88 -21.72 1.24 40.93
CA SER A 88 -23.16 1.50 40.97
C SER A 88 -23.97 0.70 39.95
N MET A 89 -23.31 -0.12 39.12
CA MET A 89 -23.97 -1.00 38.15
C MET A 89 -24.47 -2.28 38.79
N SER A 90 -25.64 -2.75 38.34
CA SER A 90 -26.13 -4.06 38.73
C SER A 90 -25.27 -5.18 38.11
N PRO A 91 -25.26 -6.40 38.69
CA PRO A 91 -24.60 -7.55 38.07
C PRO A 91 -25.08 -7.85 36.65
N GLU A 92 -26.34 -7.56 36.33
CA GLU A 92 -26.95 -7.73 35.01
C GLU A 92 -26.39 -6.71 34.01
N ASP A 93 -26.24 -5.45 34.41
CA ASP A 93 -25.64 -4.41 33.59
C ASP A 93 -24.15 -4.67 33.31
N ILE A 94 -23.43 -5.21 34.29
CA ILE A 94 -22.03 -5.63 34.13
C ILE A 94 -21.95 -6.77 33.11
N ARG A 95 -22.85 -7.76 33.20
CA ARG A 95 -22.91 -8.88 32.24
C ARG A 95 -23.23 -8.37 30.83
N ALA A 96 -24.26 -7.53 30.68
CA ALA A 96 -24.63 -6.93 29.40
C ALA A 96 -23.54 -6.02 28.82
N PHE A 97 -22.71 -5.40 29.67
CA PHE A 97 -21.53 -4.66 29.22
C PHE A 97 -20.45 -5.60 28.66
N HIS A 98 -20.16 -6.72 29.34
CA HIS A 98 -19.21 -7.71 28.86
C HIS A 98 -19.66 -8.38 27.55
N GLU A 99 -20.95 -8.64 27.41
CA GLU A 99 -21.54 -9.20 26.18
C GLU A 99 -21.43 -8.23 24.99
N ARG A 100 -21.54 -6.92 25.22
CA ARG A 100 -21.37 -5.88 24.18
C ARG A 100 -19.91 -5.59 23.84
N HIS A 101 -18.98 -5.87 24.76
CA HIS A 101 -17.54 -5.65 24.60
C HIS A 101 -16.76 -6.94 24.84
N PRO A 102 -16.98 -7.99 24.02
CA PRO A 102 -16.32 -9.26 24.17
C PRO A 102 -14.82 -9.14 23.85
N ALA A 103 -14.02 -10.05 24.41
CA ALA A 103 -12.68 -10.29 23.92
C ALA A 103 -12.77 -11.38 22.83
N LEU A 104 -12.35 -11.05 21.62
CA LEU A 104 -12.33 -11.96 20.49
C LEU A 104 -10.96 -12.65 20.39
N GLU A 105 -10.97 -13.91 19.99
CA GLU A 105 -9.74 -14.61 19.58
C GLU A 105 -9.20 -13.97 18.30
N VAL A 106 -7.88 -13.76 18.23
CA VAL A 106 -7.20 -13.22 17.05
C VAL A 106 -6.70 -14.39 16.21
N PRO A 107 -7.34 -14.73 15.07
CA PRO A 107 -6.95 -15.89 14.28
C PRO A 107 -5.65 -15.60 13.53
N VAL A 108 -4.54 -16.23 13.90
CA VAL A 108 -3.27 -16.10 13.16
C VAL A 108 -3.25 -17.05 11.98
N LEU A 109 -2.86 -16.55 10.80
CA LEU A 109 -2.68 -17.36 9.60
C LEU A 109 -1.20 -17.43 9.21
N SER A 110 -0.74 -18.64 8.87
CA SER A 110 0.57 -18.85 8.27
C SER A 110 0.40 -18.94 6.75
N TRP A 111 1.12 -18.12 5.98
CA TRP A 111 1.04 -18.11 4.53
C TRP A 111 2.40 -18.32 3.85
N GLY A 112 2.43 -19.21 2.86
CA GLY A 112 3.64 -19.59 2.13
C GLY A 112 4.36 -20.78 2.75
N SER A 113 5.57 -21.06 2.24
CA SER A 113 6.44 -22.13 2.74
C SER A 113 7.91 -21.71 2.68
N ALA A 114 8.75 -22.31 3.52
CA ALA A 114 10.18 -22.00 3.58
C ALA A 114 10.95 -22.37 2.30
N GLY A 115 10.45 -23.34 1.53
CA GLY A 115 11.13 -23.83 0.33
C GLY A 115 10.69 -23.17 -0.98
N THR A 116 9.63 -22.35 -0.97
CA THR A 116 9.01 -21.83 -2.19
C THR A 116 8.92 -20.30 -2.14
N PRO A 117 9.38 -19.58 -3.17
CA PRO A 117 9.16 -18.15 -3.29
C PRO A 117 7.67 -17.79 -3.13
N LEU A 118 7.37 -16.78 -2.33
CA LEU A 118 5.99 -16.33 -2.10
C LEU A 118 5.31 -15.87 -3.39
N ALA A 119 6.09 -15.33 -4.33
CA ALA A 119 5.61 -14.94 -5.65
C ALA A 119 4.97 -16.09 -6.44
N ASP A 120 5.42 -17.33 -6.25
CA ASP A 120 4.93 -18.49 -6.99
C ASP A 120 3.52 -18.91 -6.53
N ALA A 121 3.08 -18.45 -5.35
CA ALA A 121 1.73 -18.62 -4.86
C ALA A 121 0.73 -17.64 -5.49
N VAL A 122 1.18 -16.72 -6.35
CA VAL A 122 0.35 -15.72 -7.01
C VAL A 122 0.12 -16.10 -8.47
N GLU A 123 -1.11 -15.89 -8.93
CA GLU A 123 -1.50 -16.02 -10.34
C GLU A 123 -2.02 -14.70 -10.85
N PHE A 124 -1.58 -14.33 -12.06
CA PHE A 124 -2.02 -13.12 -12.75
C PHE A 124 -2.78 -13.47 -14.02
N THR A 125 -3.97 -12.90 -14.15
CA THR A 125 -4.76 -12.93 -15.39
C THR A 125 -4.93 -11.50 -15.91
N LEU A 126 -4.67 -11.29 -17.20
CA LEU A 126 -4.80 -9.99 -17.85
C LEU A 126 -5.81 -10.05 -18.99
N THR A 127 -6.74 -9.09 -18.96
CA THR A 127 -7.75 -8.92 -20.01
C THR A 127 -7.72 -7.50 -20.53
N GLY A 128 -7.65 -7.34 -21.85
CA GLY A 128 -7.69 -6.07 -22.53
C GLY A 128 -9.09 -5.68 -23.01
N PRO A 129 -9.19 -4.67 -23.90
CA PRO A 129 -10.46 -4.15 -24.37
C PRO A 129 -11.30 -5.22 -25.05
N GLY A 130 -12.59 -5.28 -24.69
CA GLY A 130 -13.50 -6.33 -25.16
C GLY A 130 -13.23 -7.71 -24.55
N ALA A 131 -12.65 -7.75 -23.35
CA ALA A 131 -12.34 -8.98 -22.59
C ALA A 131 -11.39 -9.96 -23.31
N ARG A 132 -10.55 -9.44 -24.21
CA ARG A 132 -9.56 -10.26 -24.92
C ARG A 132 -8.39 -10.57 -23.97
N PRO A 133 -7.96 -11.83 -23.85
CA PRO A 133 -6.78 -12.16 -23.05
C PRO A 133 -5.55 -11.47 -23.63
N LEU A 134 -4.70 -10.93 -22.75
CA LEU A 134 -3.39 -10.42 -23.11
C LEU A 134 -2.31 -11.41 -22.68
N SER A 135 -1.15 -11.36 -23.34
CA SER A 135 0.02 -12.04 -22.80
C SER A 135 0.33 -11.49 -21.41
N SER A 136 0.71 -12.37 -20.50
CA SER A 136 1.13 -12.00 -19.15
C SER A 136 2.64 -12.23 -19.05
N SER A 137 3.43 -11.15 -18.98
CA SER A 137 4.81 -11.21 -18.49
C SER A 137 4.96 -10.59 -17.10
N VAL A 138 3.86 -10.54 -16.32
CA VAL A 138 3.92 -10.11 -14.92
C VAL A 138 4.92 -10.99 -14.19
N ARG A 139 6.02 -10.39 -13.75
CA ARG A 139 7.13 -11.09 -13.10
C ARG A 139 7.39 -10.51 -11.71
N PRO A 140 7.84 -11.33 -10.75
CA PRO A 140 8.29 -10.79 -9.48
C PRO A 140 9.54 -9.92 -9.68
N LEU A 141 9.50 -8.72 -9.09
CA LEU A 141 10.67 -7.85 -9.02
C LEU A 141 11.70 -8.44 -8.05
N ALA A 142 12.95 -8.02 -8.18
CA ALA A 142 14.05 -8.52 -7.35
C ALA A 142 13.78 -8.41 -5.84
N SER A 143 13.09 -7.34 -5.39
CA SER A 143 12.65 -7.13 -4.00
C SER A 143 11.76 -8.26 -3.45
N THR A 144 11.10 -8.99 -4.34
CA THR A 144 10.09 -10.01 -4.01
C THR A 144 10.52 -11.41 -4.39
N ARG A 145 11.36 -11.55 -5.42
CA ARG A 145 11.75 -12.83 -6.01
C ARG A 145 12.38 -13.80 -5.00
N SER A 146 13.11 -13.28 -4.02
CA SER A 146 13.77 -14.10 -2.99
C SER A 146 12.98 -14.22 -1.69
N LEU A 147 11.81 -13.58 -1.56
CA LEU A 147 11.02 -13.66 -0.34
C LEU A 147 10.40 -15.05 -0.21
N GLN A 148 10.67 -15.70 0.92
CA GLN A 148 10.18 -17.03 1.26
C GLN A 148 9.30 -16.95 2.51
N GLY A 149 8.38 -17.90 2.65
CA GLY A 149 7.51 -18.01 3.82
C GLY A 149 8.07 -18.96 4.89
N PRO A 150 7.23 -19.42 5.82
CA PRO A 150 5.89 -18.90 6.07
C PRO A 150 5.94 -17.49 6.68
N ILE A 151 5.06 -16.60 6.23
CA ILE A 151 4.80 -15.33 6.90
C ILE A 151 3.60 -15.52 7.84
N LEU A 152 3.72 -15.05 9.08
CA LEU A 152 2.61 -15.00 10.01
C LEU A 152 1.79 -13.73 9.76
N LEU A 153 0.49 -13.90 9.62
CA LEU A 153 -0.48 -12.83 9.36
C LEU A 153 -1.46 -12.80 10.53
N ASP A 154 -1.09 -12.01 11.54
CA ASP A 154 -1.75 -11.86 12.82
C ASP A 154 -2.68 -10.63 12.90
N GLY A 155 -2.85 -9.92 11.78
CA GLY A 155 -3.65 -8.69 11.69
C GLY A 155 -2.84 -7.40 11.85
N VAL A 156 -1.59 -7.49 12.33
CA VAL A 156 -0.61 -6.37 12.32
C VAL A 156 0.38 -6.56 11.17
N GLN A 157 0.89 -7.78 11.02
CA GLN A 157 1.79 -8.15 9.93
C GLN A 157 1.02 -8.36 8.62
N LEU A 158 1.59 -7.85 7.54
CA LEU A 158 1.10 -8.00 6.18
C LEU A 158 2.26 -8.40 5.26
N ALA A 159 1.96 -9.15 4.21
CA ALA A 159 2.92 -9.46 3.16
C ALA A 159 2.73 -8.49 2.00
N VAL A 160 3.80 -7.78 1.62
CA VAL A 160 3.83 -6.91 0.44
C VAL A 160 4.72 -7.56 -0.61
N LEU A 161 4.14 -7.93 -1.74
CA LEU A 161 4.85 -8.46 -2.89
C LEU A 161 4.82 -7.45 -4.03
N GLU A 162 5.94 -7.31 -4.73
CA GLU A 162 6.13 -6.40 -5.84
C GLU A 162 6.35 -7.15 -7.15
N PHE A 163 5.58 -6.74 -8.15
CA PHE A 163 5.60 -7.31 -9.48
C PHE A 163 5.81 -6.22 -10.53
N GLY A 164 6.36 -6.62 -11.66
CA GLY A 164 6.67 -5.73 -12.77
C GLY A 164 6.09 -6.21 -14.07
N LEU A 165 5.74 -5.24 -14.92
CA LEU A 165 5.64 -5.45 -16.36
C LEU A 165 6.62 -4.54 -17.08
N ASP A 166 7.38 -5.12 -17.99
CA ASP A 166 8.42 -4.41 -18.71
C ASP A 166 7.81 -3.50 -19.79
N ALA A 167 8.47 -2.36 -20.00
CA ALA A 167 8.02 -1.32 -20.95
C ALA A 167 7.78 -1.85 -22.36
N ALA A 168 8.63 -2.78 -22.83
CA ALA A 168 8.52 -3.37 -24.15
C ALA A 168 7.23 -4.18 -24.33
N GLU A 169 6.77 -4.91 -23.32
CA GLU A 169 5.50 -5.62 -23.38
C GLU A 169 4.33 -4.62 -23.41
N LEU A 170 4.33 -3.64 -22.51
CA LEU A 170 3.28 -2.64 -22.40
C LEU A 170 3.15 -1.78 -23.65
N GLU A 171 4.23 -1.62 -24.44
CA GLU A 171 4.19 -0.99 -25.75
C GLU A 171 3.36 -1.80 -26.76
N THR A 172 3.32 -3.12 -26.65
CA THR A 172 2.54 -3.98 -27.58
C THR A 172 1.04 -4.00 -27.28
N TRP A 173 0.65 -3.67 -26.06
CA TRP A 173 -0.76 -3.72 -25.64
C TRP A 173 -1.62 -2.68 -26.38
N PRO A 174 -2.91 -2.98 -26.61
CA PRO A 174 -3.83 -2.02 -27.19
C PRO A 174 -4.13 -0.86 -26.22
N GLU A 175 -4.52 0.28 -26.76
CA GLU A 175 -5.11 1.36 -25.97
C GLU A 175 -6.51 0.96 -25.48
N GLY A 176 -6.91 1.47 -24.31
CA GLY A 176 -8.21 1.21 -23.70
C GLY A 176 -8.10 0.64 -22.29
N GLU A 177 -9.22 0.12 -21.78
CA GLU A 177 -9.26 -0.48 -20.43
C GLU A 177 -8.63 -1.87 -20.43
N ILE A 178 -7.70 -2.06 -19.50
CA ILE A 178 -7.08 -3.34 -19.14
C ILE A 178 -7.51 -3.67 -17.72
N THR A 179 -7.92 -4.91 -17.50
CA THR A 179 -8.13 -5.45 -16.16
C THR A 179 -7.02 -6.45 -15.84
N LEU A 180 -6.36 -6.21 -14.70
CA LEU A 180 -5.38 -7.10 -14.11
C LEU A 180 -6.02 -7.74 -12.88
N GLN A 181 -6.06 -9.07 -12.86
CA GLN A 181 -6.52 -9.86 -11.73
C GLN A 181 -5.32 -10.56 -11.10
N ALA A 182 -5.16 -10.41 -9.79
CA ALA A 182 -4.20 -11.18 -9.00
C ALA A 182 -4.96 -12.09 -8.04
N ALA A 183 -4.61 -13.37 -7.97
CA ALA A 183 -5.22 -14.32 -7.05
C ALA A 183 -4.16 -15.20 -6.38
N LEU A 184 -4.44 -15.67 -5.17
CA LEU A 184 -3.60 -16.66 -4.49
C LEU A 184 -4.03 -18.06 -4.93
N ARG A 185 -3.06 -18.84 -5.40
CA ARG A 185 -3.29 -20.21 -5.88
C ARG A 185 -3.90 -21.06 -4.77
N GLY A 186 -5.00 -21.76 -5.10
CA GLY A 186 -5.67 -22.66 -4.16
C GLY A 186 -6.44 -21.97 -3.02
N ILE A 187 -6.57 -20.63 -3.03
CA ILE A 187 -7.33 -19.89 -2.02
C ILE A 187 -8.54 -19.21 -2.68
N PRO A 188 -9.74 -19.81 -2.59
CA PRO A 188 -10.96 -19.23 -3.14
C PRO A 188 -11.26 -17.85 -2.56
N GLY A 189 -11.74 -16.93 -3.40
CA GLY A 189 -12.12 -15.57 -2.97
C GLY A 189 -10.95 -14.62 -2.68
N SER A 190 -9.70 -15.03 -2.95
CA SER A 190 -8.50 -14.20 -2.80
C SER A 190 -8.22 -13.29 -4.01
N ALA A 191 -9.13 -13.19 -4.98
CA ALA A 191 -8.91 -12.41 -6.18
C ALA A 191 -9.03 -10.91 -5.90
N SER A 192 -8.02 -10.14 -6.31
CA SER A 192 -8.05 -8.68 -6.36
C SER A 192 -7.96 -8.23 -7.81
N TYR A 193 -8.58 -7.08 -8.10
CA TYR A 193 -8.71 -6.55 -9.44
C TYR A 193 -8.19 -5.13 -9.49
N LEU A 194 -7.47 -4.82 -10.55
CA LEU A 194 -7.01 -3.50 -10.88
C LEU A 194 -7.45 -3.19 -12.31
N ARG A 195 -8.12 -2.06 -12.49
CA ARG A 195 -8.46 -1.53 -13.81
C ARG A 195 -7.53 -0.38 -14.14
N LEU A 196 -6.91 -0.46 -15.31
CA LEU A 196 -6.01 0.54 -15.84
C LEU A 196 -6.44 0.93 -17.24
N ARG A 197 -6.51 2.23 -17.51
CA ARG A 197 -6.68 2.74 -18.86
C ARG A 197 -5.31 2.93 -19.50
N MET A 198 -4.95 2.06 -20.43
CA MET A 198 -3.75 2.18 -21.25
C MET A 198 -3.92 3.28 -22.28
N ARG A 199 -2.97 4.20 -22.33
CA ARG A 199 -2.97 5.34 -23.26
C ARG A 199 -1.61 5.48 -23.91
N ARG A 200 -1.59 5.96 -25.15
CA ARG A 200 -0.38 6.38 -25.86
C ARG A 200 -0.17 7.87 -25.64
N ASP A 201 0.06 8.30 -24.40
CA ASP A 201 0.24 9.73 -24.13
C ASP A 201 1.64 10.20 -24.57
N ARG A 202 1.70 11.14 -25.53
CA ARG A 202 2.63 12.27 -25.50
C ARG A 202 1.89 13.49 -26.08
N PRO A 203 1.91 14.70 -25.47
CA PRO A 203 2.71 15.11 -24.32
C PRO A 203 2.04 16.10 -23.34
N TRP A 204 2.27 15.92 -22.04
CA TRP A 204 2.31 17.08 -21.12
C TRP A 204 3.66 17.78 -21.30
N PHE A 205 3.94 18.27 -22.52
CA PHE A 205 5.12 19.08 -22.78
C PHE A 205 4.96 20.39 -21.98
N TRP A 206 6.10 20.97 -21.62
CA TRP A 206 6.30 22.28 -20.97
C TRP A 206 6.43 22.32 -19.44
N GLN A 207 5.97 21.34 -18.66
CA GLN A 207 6.24 21.34 -17.21
C GLN A 207 7.32 20.33 -16.85
N THR A 208 8.52 20.85 -16.56
CA THR A 208 9.69 20.09 -16.08
C THR A 208 9.34 19.08 -14.99
N GLN A 209 8.40 19.42 -14.10
CA GLN A 209 7.93 18.56 -13.01
C GLN A 209 7.21 17.29 -13.49
N ALA A 210 6.31 17.36 -14.46
CA ALA A 210 5.59 16.19 -14.98
C ALA A 210 6.57 15.21 -15.67
N HIS A 211 7.56 15.75 -16.38
CA HIS A 211 8.61 14.97 -17.00
C HIS A 211 9.52 14.29 -15.95
N ILE A 212 9.88 15.02 -14.87
CA ILE A 212 10.65 14.46 -13.75
C ILE A 212 9.87 13.33 -13.07
N ARG A 213 8.58 13.52 -12.77
CA ARG A 213 7.73 12.48 -12.15
C ARG A 213 7.66 11.21 -13.00
N ARG A 214 7.55 11.37 -14.33
CA ARG A 214 7.62 10.23 -15.27
C ARG A 214 8.94 9.48 -15.17
N ILE A 215 10.08 10.18 -15.27
CA ILE A 215 11.40 9.53 -15.14
C ILE A 215 11.55 8.86 -13.76
N TYR A 216 11.06 9.52 -12.71
CA TYR A 216 11.12 9.01 -11.35
C TYR A 216 10.38 7.68 -11.18
N LEU A 217 9.21 7.50 -11.80
CA LEU A 217 8.49 6.22 -11.77
C LEU A 217 9.28 5.07 -12.46
N THR A 218 10.13 5.36 -13.46
CA THR A 218 11.05 4.36 -14.01
C THR A 218 12.11 4.01 -12.98
N GLY A 219 12.63 5.01 -12.29
CA GLY A 219 13.59 4.81 -11.21
C GLY A 219 13.02 3.97 -10.06
N THR A 220 11.76 4.18 -9.66
CA THR A 220 11.17 3.34 -8.60
C THR A 220 10.99 1.89 -9.03
N TYR A 221 10.71 1.64 -10.32
CA TYR A 221 10.72 0.29 -10.89
C TYR A 221 12.13 -0.33 -10.86
N GLU A 222 13.14 0.39 -11.36
CA GLU A 222 14.54 -0.04 -11.36
C GLU A 222 15.06 -0.31 -9.95
N ARG A 223 14.67 0.52 -8.96
CA ARG A 223 14.97 0.33 -7.54
C ARG A 223 14.39 -0.97 -7.02
N ALA A 224 13.10 -1.23 -7.26
CA ALA A 224 12.44 -2.47 -6.82
C ALA A 224 13.02 -3.72 -7.52
N ASP A 225 13.52 -3.57 -8.75
CA ASP A 225 14.15 -4.65 -9.51
C ASP A 225 15.68 -4.75 -9.33
N HIS A 226 16.26 -3.98 -8.40
CA HIS A 226 17.69 -3.94 -8.10
C HIS A 226 18.59 -3.61 -9.31
N GLN A 227 18.08 -2.84 -10.27
CA GLN A 227 18.83 -2.39 -11.46
C GLN A 227 19.64 -1.12 -11.13
N TRP A 228 20.58 -1.22 -10.19
CA TRP A 228 21.25 -0.06 -9.57
C TRP A 228 22.02 0.84 -10.56
N THR A 229 22.60 0.26 -11.62
CA THR A 229 23.28 1.04 -12.67
C THR A 229 22.27 1.84 -13.51
N ALA A 230 21.14 1.24 -13.87
CA ALA A 230 20.07 1.93 -14.59
C ALA A 230 19.44 3.02 -13.70
N LEU A 231 19.19 2.69 -12.42
CA LEU A 231 18.69 3.61 -11.41
C LEU A 231 19.56 4.87 -11.29
N ARG A 232 20.89 4.71 -11.27
CA ARG A 232 21.81 5.84 -11.24
C ARG A 232 21.70 6.71 -12.50
N ALA A 233 21.63 6.11 -13.69
CA ALA A 233 21.47 6.84 -14.94
C ALA A 233 20.13 7.60 -14.97
N THR A 234 19.06 7.00 -14.46
CA THR A 234 17.74 7.61 -14.28
C THR A 234 17.81 8.80 -13.32
N ALA A 235 18.51 8.67 -12.19
CA ALA A 235 18.74 9.74 -11.24
C ALA A 235 19.51 10.91 -11.86
N ASP A 236 20.60 10.63 -12.58
CA ASP A 236 21.40 11.63 -13.30
C ASP A 236 20.58 12.36 -14.37
N ALA A 237 19.67 11.65 -15.06
CA ALA A 237 18.76 12.25 -16.03
C ALA A 237 17.78 13.25 -15.41
N ILE A 238 17.29 12.97 -14.19
CA ILE A 238 16.47 13.91 -13.41
C ILE A 238 17.32 15.12 -12.98
N LEU A 239 18.50 14.88 -12.39
CA LEU A 239 19.37 15.94 -11.88
C LEU A 239 19.93 16.85 -12.98
N LYS A 240 20.06 16.35 -14.21
CA LYS A 240 20.38 17.16 -15.39
C LYS A 240 19.27 18.16 -15.74
N LYS A 241 18.00 17.80 -15.51
CA LYS A 241 16.82 18.67 -15.73
C LYS A 241 16.59 19.63 -14.58
N ASP A 242 16.76 19.15 -13.36
CA ASP A 242 16.65 19.94 -12.14
C ASP A 242 17.66 19.45 -11.10
N LYS A 243 18.75 20.20 -10.93
CA LYS A 243 19.85 19.88 -10.01
C LYS A 243 19.41 19.83 -8.55
N ALA A 244 18.30 20.48 -8.20
CA ALA A 244 17.76 20.51 -6.84
C ALA A 244 16.63 19.50 -6.64
N SER A 245 16.31 18.68 -7.65
CA SER A 245 15.17 17.77 -7.61
C SER A 245 15.32 16.74 -6.48
N PRO A 246 14.39 16.71 -5.50
CA PRO A 246 14.45 15.69 -4.44
C PRO A 246 14.32 14.27 -5.00
N PHE A 247 13.52 14.08 -6.05
CA PHE A 247 13.35 12.82 -6.76
C PHE A 247 14.68 12.27 -7.30
N GLY A 248 15.49 13.12 -7.92
CA GLY A 248 16.79 12.72 -8.46
C GLY A 248 17.79 12.37 -7.35
N TRP A 249 17.83 13.17 -6.28
CA TRP A 249 18.72 12.91 -5.14
C TRP A 249 18.35 11.64 -4.37
N GLU A 250 17.06 11.32 -4.27
CA GLU A 250 16.58 10.08 -3.65
C GLU A 250 17.08 8.84 -4.41
N LEU A 251 16.80 8.76 -5.72
CA LEU A 251 17.21 7.62 -6.54
C LEU A 251 18.72 7.48 -6.60
N LEU A 252 19.45 8.61 -6.64
CA LEU A 252 20.91 8.59 -6.56
C LEU A 252 21.40 8.05 -5.21
N GLY A 253 20.76 8.43 -4.11
CA GLY A 253 21.06 7.90 -2.78
C GLY A 253 20.89 6.38 -2.72
N ASP A 254 19.76 5.88 -3.24
CA ASP A 254 19.48 4.43 -3.31
C ASP A 254 20.53 3.69 -4.15
N ALA A 255 20.87 4.22 -5.34
CA ALA A 255 21.89 3.62 -6.19
C ALA A 255 23.28 3.62 -5.52
N LEU A 256 23.70 4.73 -4.93
CA LEU A 256 25.00 4.86 -4.26
C LEU A 256 25.12 3.96 -3.03
N ALA A 257 24.03 3.82 -2.26
CA ALA A 257 23.99 2.91 -1.11
C ALA A 257 24.19 1.47 -1.55
N ALA A 258 23.49 1.05 -2.61
CA ALA A 258 23.59 -0.31 -3.15
C ALA A 258 24.97 -0.61 -3.78
N THR A 259 25.62 0.39 -4.38
CA THR A 259 26.95 0.23 -5.01
C THR A 259 28.13 0.49 -4.08
N GLY A 260 27.92 0.52 -2.75
CA GLY A 260 29.01 0.59 -1.76
C GLY A 260 29.62 1.99 -1.56
N SER A 261 28.84 3.05 -1.75
CA SER A 261 29.26 4.44 -1.48
C SER A 261 28.40 5.11 -0.39
N PRO A 262 28.43 4.60 0.87
CA PRO A 262 27.49 4.98 1.92
C PRO A 262 27.56 6.47 2.31
N ASP A 263 28.75 7.08 2.33
CA ASP A 263 28.89 8.51 2.66
C ASP A 263 28.27 9.41 1.58
N GLN A 264 28.44 9.05 0.31
CA GLN A 264 27.82 9.79 -0.80
C GLN A 264 26.31 9.57 -0.83
N ALA A 265 25.85 8.36 -0.51
CA ALA A 265 24.43 8.05 -0.36
C ALA A 265 23.78 8.87 0.76
N ARG A 266 24.42 8.98 1.93
CA ARG A 266 23.97 9.85 3.02
C ARG A 266 23.84 11.31 2.58
N LEU A 267 24.84 11.84 1.87
CA LEU A 267 24.77 13.21 1.35
C LEU A 267 23.62 13.38 0.34
N ALA A 268 23.40 12.39 -0.52
CA ALA A 268 22.29 12.39 -1.48
C ALA A 268 20.93 12.37 -0.75
N TYR A 269 20.74 11.50 0.24
CA TYR A 269 19.52 11.47 1.05
C TYR A 269 19.30 12.77 1.84
N ALA A 270 20.35 13.40 2.37
CA ALA A 270 20.23 14.69 3.04
C ALA A 270 19.74 15.79 2.08
N ARG A 271 20.22 15.78 0.82
CA ARG A 271 19.74 16.68 -0.23
C ARG A 271 18.30 16.38 -0.63
N ALA A 272 17.94 15.10 -0.75
CA ALA A 272 16.57 14.67 -1.03
C ALA A 272 15.61 15.13 0.08
N ALA A 273 15.92 14.87 1.35
CA ALA A 273 15.10 15.30 2.49
C ALA A 273 14.88 16.81 2.52
N ARG A 274 15.94 17.61 2.32
CA ARG A 274 15.84 19.06 2.24
C ARG A 274 14.97 19.51 1.06
N GLY A 275 15.16 18.91 -0.11
CA GLY A 275 14.38 19.19 -1.32
C GLY A 275 12.90 18.85 -1.14
N SER A 276 12.59 17.70 -0.54
CA SER A 276 11.22 17.23 -0.28
C SER A 276 10.47 18.18 0.65
N LEU A 277 11.13 18.68 1.71
CA LEU A 277 10.56 19.69 2.61
C LEU A 277 10.27 21.03 1.90
N LEU A 278 11.17 21.47 1.02
CA LEU A 278 10.98 22.70 0.25
C LEU A 278 9.84 22.55 -0.76
N LEU A 279 9.75 21.39 -1.42
CA LEU A 279 8.68 21.07 -2.36
C LEU A 279 7.32 21.05 -1.65
N GLN A 280 7.24 20.36 -0.51
CA GLN A 280 6.02 20.30 0.31
C GLN A 280 5.54 21.69 0.74
N ARG A 281 6.45 22.58 1.14
CA ARG A 281 6.08 23.96 1.52
C ARG A 281 5.56 24.79 0.35
N LYS A 282 6.06 24.52 -0.86
CA LYS A 282 5.75 25.31 -2.06
C LYS A 282 4.47 24.84 -2.75
N ASP A 283 4.34 23.54 -2.97
CA ASP A 283 3.32 22.95 -3.83
C ASP A 283 2.28 22.11 -3.05
N GLY A 284 2.44 21.96 -1.73
CA GLY A 284 1.55 21.17 -0.85
C GLY A 284 1.63 19.66 -1.04
N ASP A 285 2.21 19.21 -2.16
CA ASP A 285 2.35 17.81 -2.56
C ASP A 285 3.82 17.35 -2.32
N PRO A 286 4.12 16.55 -1.27
CA PRO A 286 5.49 16.12 -1.00
C PRO A 286 6.03 15.20 -2.12
N SER A 287 7.35 14.95 -2.10
CA SER A 287 7.91 13.77 -2.77
C SER A 287 7.08 12.53 -2.37
N PRO A 288 6.79 11.58 -3.29
CA PRO A 288 5.96 10.41 -3.01
C PRO A 288 6.52 9.53 -1.89
N GLU A 289 7.84 9.56 -1.67
CA GLU A 289 8.45 9.02 -0.44
C GLU A 289 8.55 10.14 0.62
N MET A 290 7.94 9.90 1.79
CA MET A 290 7.91 10.85 2.90
C MET A 290 9.33 11.19 3.38
N PRO A 291 9.58 12.41 3.93
CA PRO A 291 10.87 12.77 4.52
C PRO A 291 11.42 11.74 5.54
N VAL A 292 10.52 11.00 6.20
CA VAL A 292 10.82 9.89 7.12
C VAL A 292 11.62 8.77 6.44
N TYR A 293 11.33 8.44 5.18
CA TYR A 293 12.08 7.44 4.43
C TYR A 293 13.56 7.84 4.33
N HIS A 294 13.84 9.07 3.90
CA HIS A 294 15.22 9.55 3.77
C HIS A 294 15.96 9.59 5.10
N LEU A 295 15.28 9.99 6.18
CA LEU A 295 15.85 9.99 7.53
C LEU A 295 16.23 8.57 7.96
N LYS A 296 15.32 7.61 7.82
CA LYS A 296 15.57 6.21 8.15
C LYS A 296 16.74 5.63 7.35
N ARG A 297 16.82 5.90 6.04
CA ARG A 297 17.95 5.46 5.20
C ARG A 297 19.28 6.07 5.64
N MET A 298 19.28 7.33 6.09
CA MET A 298 20.50 7.94 6.65
C MET A 298 20.91 7.31 7.99
N GLU A 299 19.97 6.93 8.84
CA GLU A 299 20.22 6.21 10.10
C GLU A 299 20.81 4.82 9.85
N GLU A 300 20.25 4.06 8.91
CA GLU A 300 20.75 2.74 8.51
C GLU A 300 22.20 2.77 7.97
N LEU A 301 22.63 3.92 7.45
CA LEU A 301 23.97 4.12 6.89
C LEU A 301 24.97 4.72 7.89
N GLN A 302 24.61 4.92 9.16
CA GLN A 302 25.55 5.41 10.17
C GLN A 302 26.57 4.32 10.57
N PRO A 303 27.88 4.59 10.51
CA PRO A 303 28.88 3.66 11.02
C PRO A 303 28.74 3.53 12.55
N GLY A 304 28.54 2.30 13.02
CA GLY A 304 28.53 1.96 14.46
C GLY A 304 27.16 1.65 15.07
N LEU A 305 26.06 1.74 14.30
CA LEU A 305 24.80 1.13 14.73
C LEU A 305 24.81 -0.35 14.37
N PRO A 306 24.52 -1.27 15.31
CA PRO A 306 24.35 -2.67 14.95
C PRO A 306 23.26 -2.77 13.90
N SER A 307 23.53 -3.54 12.85
CA SER A 307 22.50 -3.87 11.87
C SER A 307 21.23 -4.32 12.59
N PRO A 308 20.06 -3.97 12.04
CA PRO A 308 18.82 -4.66 12.27
C PRO A 308 19.04 -6.11 12.70
N PRO A 309 18.71 -6.64 13.90
CA PRO A 309 18.58 -8.08 13.93
C PRO A 309 17.62 -8.44 12.78
N PRO A 310 17.94 -9.46 11.96
CA PRO A 310 17.04 -9.86 10.90
C PRO A 310 15.65 -10.00 11.52
N ALA A 311 14.66 -9.34 10.91
CA ALA A 311 13.30 -9.41 11.41
C ALA A 311 12.92 -10.90 11.57
N PRO A 312 12.38 -11.30 12.72
CA PRO A 312 12.06 -12.69 13.01
C PRO A 312 11.09 -13.28 11.99
#